data_AF-A0A3M0HVF1-F1
#
_entry.id   AF-A0A3M0HVF1-F1
#
_cell.length_a   1.000
_cell.length_b   1.000
_cell.length_c   1.000
_cell.angle_alpha   90.00
_cell.angle_beta   90.00
_cell.angle_gamma   90.00
#
_symmetry.space_group_name_H-M   'P 1'
#
loop_
_entity.id
_entity.type
_entity.pdbx_description
1 polymer ?
#
loop_
_entity_poly.entity_id
_entity_poly.type
_entity_poly.pdbx_seq_one_letter_code
_entity_poly.pdbx_strand_id
1 'polypeptide(L)'
;MADLSLPDTRTVVKSVDTYARDLLERVLVTFLQAFAGGLVITWPLDASAWSAALSGAVGAVLALLKGLAARRRDVTQSASLAKGV
;
A
#
# COMPACT_ATOMS: atom_id res chain seq x y z
N MET A 1 8.60 -29.04 -27.00
CA MET A 1 7.74 -28.78 -25.81
C MET A 1 8.42 -27.67 -25.04
N ALA A 2 7.74 -26.54 -24.81
CA ALA A 2 8.34 -25.42 -24.08
C ALA A 2 8.24 -25.72 -22.58
N ASP A 3 9.39 -25.83 -21.90
CA ASP A 3 9.42 -25.93 -20.45
C ASP A 3 8.89 -24.62 -19.85
N LEU A 4 7.75 -24.73 -19.16
CA LEU A 4 7.16 -23.62 -18.43
C LEU A 4 8.04 -23.37 -17.20
N SER A 5 9.01 -22.47 -17.31
CA SER A 5 9.86 -22.05 -16.18
C SER A 5 9.00 -21.30 -15.16
N LEU A 6 8.43 -22.04 -14.21
CA LEU A 6 7.69 -21.49 -13.10
C LEU A 6 8.64 -21.26 -11.91
N PRO A 7 8.57 -20.10 -11.24
CA PRO A 7 9.41 -19.82 -10.09
C PRO A 7 9.08 -20.74 -8.94
N ASP A 8 10.11 -21.07 -8.17
CA ASP A 8 10.02 -21.93 -6.99
C ASP A 8 8.98 -21.41 -5.99
N THR A 9 8.25 -22.33 -5.36
CA THR A 9 7.16 -22.00 -4.44
C THR A 9 7.67 -21.18 -3.24
N ARG A 10 8.90 -21.42 -2.78
CA ARG A 10 9.50 -20.64 -1.68
C ARG A 10 9.71 -19.18 -2.07
N THR A 11 10.08 -18.92 -3.33
CA THR A 11 10.24 -17.56 -3.85
C THR A 11 8.89 -16.82 -3.87
N VAL A 12 7.83 -17.49 -4.34
CA VAL A 12 6.48 -16.90 -4.35
C VAL A 12 6.00 -16.53 -2.95
N VAL A 13 6.17 -17.44 -1.97
CA VAL A 13 5.76 -17.19 -0.57
C VAL A 13 6.53 -16.02 0.03
N LYS A 14 7.85 -15.94 -0.17
CA LYS A 14 8.67 -14.82 0.31
C LYS A 14 8.24 -13.49 -0.33
N SER A 15 7.95 -13.48 -1.64
CA SER A 15 7.46 -12.28 -2.31
C SER A 15 6.13 -11.80 -1.74
N VAL A 16 5.23 -12.72 -1.37
CA VAL A 16 3.95 -12.36 -0.73
C VAL A 16 4.18 -11.79 0.67
N ASP A 17 5.06 -12.38 1.49
CA ASP A 17 5.37 -11.86 2.83
C ASP A 17 5.97 -10.45 2.78
N THR A 18 6.98 -10.24 1.92
CA THR A 18 7.59 -8.92 1.72
C THR A 18 6.56 -7.90 1.23
N TYR A 19 5.70 -8.29 0.27
CA TYR A 19 4.63 -7.42 -0.21
C TYR A 19 3.60 -7.08 0.88
N ALA A 20 3.23 -8.04 1.73
CA ALA A 20 2.29 -7.80 2.82
C ALA A 20 2.86 -6.85 3.87
N ARG A 21 4.15 -6.98 4.21
CA ARG A 21 4.85 -6.07 5.12
C ARG A 21 4.95 -4.66 4.55
N ASP A 22 5.38 -4.52 3.30
CA ASP A 22 5.41 -3.23 2.60
C ASP A 22 4.02 -2.56 2.58
N LEU A 23 2.98 -3.34 2.27
CA LEU A 23 1.61 -2.84 2.24
C LEU A 23 1.16 -2.35 3.62
N LEU A 24 1.46 -3.11 4.68
CA LEU A 24 1.11 -2.76 6.05
C LEU A 24 1.86 -1.50 6.49
N GLU A 25 3.17 -1.45 6.29
CA GLU A 25 3.99 -0.28 6.59
C GLU A 25 3.46 0.96 5.90
N ARG A 26 3.13 0.87 4.61
CA ARG A 26 2.59 2.00 3.86
C ARG A 26 1.24 2.46 4.40
N VAL A 27 0.33 1.54 4.72
CA VAL A 27 -0.99 1.89 5.28
C VAL A 27 -0.84 2.56 6.64
N LEU A 28 -0.01 2.01 7.53
CA LEU A 28 0.24 2.56 8.86
C LEU A 28 0.92 3.93 8.78
N VAL A 29 1.96 4.07 7.96
CA VAL A 29 2.68 5.33 7.80
C VAL A 29 1.78 6.41 7.18
N THR A 30 0.97 6.07 6.17
CA THR A 30 0.02 7.02 5.58
C THR A 30 -1.03 7.45 6.59
N PHE A 31 -1.58 6.50 7.36
CA PHE A 31 -2.51 6.80 8.45
C PHE A 31 -1.86 7.76 9.46
N LEU A 32 -0.65 7.45 9.93
CA LEU A 32 0.06 8.26 10.93
C LEU A 32 0.41 9.65 10.41
N GLN A 33 0.83 9.78 9.15
CA GLN A 33 1.11 11.08 8.53
C GLN A 33 -0.15 11.94 8.42
N ALA A 34 -1.24 11.37 7.92
CA ALA A 34 -2.51 12.08 7.80
C ALA A 34 -3.17 12.37 9.16
N PHE A 35 -2.98 11.49 10.15
CA PHE A 35 -3.39 11.73 11.54
C PHE A 35 -2.58 12.87 12.17
N ALA A 36 -1.25 12.83 12.06
CA ALA A 36 -0.39 13.89 12.60
C ALA A 36 -0.66 15.24 11.93
N GLY A 37 -0.82 15.27 10.61
CA GLY A 37 -1.26 16.47 9.89
C GLY A 37 -2.66 16.94 10.31
N GLY A 38 -3.58 16.00 10.55
CA GLY A 38 -4.89 16.26 11.11
C GLY A 38 -4.81 16.91 12.48
N LEU A 39 -3.97 16.40 13.39
CA LEU A 39 -3.76 16.96 14.73
C LEU A 39 -3.26 18.41 14.68
N VAL A 40 -2.32 18.72 13.78
CA VAL A 40 -1.82 20.09 13.59
C VAL A 40 -2.96 21.06 13.22
N ILE A 41 -3.98 20.58 12.50
CA ILE A 41 -5.15 21.38 12.12
C ILE A 41 -6.19 21.40 13.24
N THR A 42 -6.48 20.26 13.86
CA THR A 42 -7.58 20.16 14.84
C THR A 42 -7.23 20.83 16.16
N TRP A 43 -5.97 20.78 16.60
CA TRP A 43 -5.56 21.30 17.90
C TRP A 43 -5.78 22.82 18.07
N PRO A 44 -5.38 23.71 17.13
CA PRO A 44 -5.66 25.15 17.25
C PRO A 44 -7.13 25.51 17.10
N LEU A 45 -7.95 24.60 16.56
CA LEU A 45 -9.39 24.79 16.35
C LEU A 45 -10.23 24.18 17.48
N ASP A 46 -9.59 23.64 18.51
CA ASP A 46 -10.21 22.89 19.62
C ASP A 46 -11.15 21.77 19.12
N ALA A 47 -10.80 21.20 17.97
CA ALA A 47 -11.56 20.15 17.31
C ALA A 47 -11.14 18.77 17.83
N SER A 48 -12.09 17.84 17.79
CA SER A 48 -11.91 16.48 18.32
C SER A 48 -10.76 15.71 17.65
N ALA A 49 -9.90 15.07 18.44
CA ALA A 49 -8.87 14.18 17.93
C ALA A 49 -9.43 12.99 17.11
N TRP A 50 -10.70 12.65 17.31
CA TRP A 50 -11.39 11.65 16.49
C TRP A 50 -11.55 12.09 15.04
N SER A 51 -11.68 13.39 14.75
CA SER A 51 -11.74 13.87 13.36
C SER A 51 -10.38 13.75 12.66
N ALA A 52 -9.28 13.99 13.39
CA ALA A 52 -7.93 13.73 12.90
C ALA A 52 -7.69 12.23 12.64
N ALA A 53 -8.17 11.35 13.53
CA ALA A 53 -8.09 9.90 13.30
C ALA A 53 -8.87 9.49 12.05
N LEU A 54 -10.04 10.09 11.84
CA LEU A 54 -10.88 9.86 10.67
C LEU A 54 -10.21 10.36 9.39
N SER A 55 -9.54 11.52 9.40
CA SER A 55 -8.74 11.98 8.26
C SER A 55 -7.55 11.07 7.97
N GLY A 56 -6.90 10.56 9.02
CA GLY A 56 -5.88 9.52 8.92
C GLY A 56 -6.37 8.28 8.17
N ALA A 57 -7.53 7.75 8.57
CA ALA A 57 -8.14 6.57 7.96
C ALA A 57 -8.53 6.82 6.49
N VAL A 58 -9.12 7.98 6.18
CA VAL A 58 -9.46 8.38 4.81
C VAL A 58 -8.21 8.46 3.94
N GLY A 59 -7.13 9.09 4.42
CA GLY A 59 -5.86 9.18 3.72
C GLY A 59 -5.27 7.80 3.38
N ALA A 60 -5.25 6.89 4.36
CA ALA A 60 -4.78 5.52 4.17
C ALA A 60 -5.61 4.73 3.16
N VAL A 61 -6.95 4.84 3.20
CA VAL A 61 -7.85 4.19 2.24
C VAL A 61 -7.64 4.71 0.82
N LEU A 62 -7.56 6.03 0.65
CA LEU A 62 -7.33 6.62 -0.67
C LEU A 62 -5.98 6.21 -1.26
N ALA A 63 -4.92 6.19 -0.44
CA ALA A 63 -3.61 5.71 -0.86
C ALA A 63 -3.62 4.22 -1.23
N LEU A 64 -4.33 3.39 -0.47
CA LEU A 64 -4.52 1.97 -0.77
C LEU A 64 -5.26 1.76 -2.11
N LEU A 65 -6.37 2.47 -2.31
CA LEU A 65 -7.15 2.43 -3.56
C LEU A 65 -6.30 2.88 -4.75
N LYS A 66 -5.52 3.95 -4.61
CA LYS A 66 -4.57 4.41 -5.63
C LYS A 66 -3.53 3.33 -5.95
N GLY A 67 -2.95 2.70 -4.93
CA GLY A 67 -1.98 1.61 -5.10
C GLY A 67 -2.55 0.39 -5.81
N LEU A 68 -3.79 0.00 -5.48
CA LEU A 68 -4.50 -1.08 -6.15
C LEU A 68 -4.82 -0.74 -7.61
N ALA A 69 -5.26 0.50 -7.87
CA ALA A 69 -5.53 0.99 -9.22
C ALA A 69 -4.24 1.04 -10.06
N ALA A 70 -3.12 1.48 -9.49
CA ALA A 70 -1.82 1.47 -10.15
C ALA A 70 -1.39 0.04 -10.49
N ARG A 71 -1.45 -0.88 -9.52
CA ARG A 71 -1.13 -2.29 -9.76
C ARG A 71 -1.97 -2.91 -10.87
N ARG A 72 -3.27 -2.63 -10.93
CA ARG A 72 -4.15 -3.10 -12.02
C ARG A 72 -3.77 -2.54 -13.39
N ARG A 73 -3.28 -1.30 -13.47
CA ARG A 73 -2.86 -0.66 -14.72
C ARG A 73 -1.47 -1.10 -15.18
N ASP A 74 -0.55 -1.35 -14.25
CA ASP A 74 0.80 -1.86 -14.53
C ASP A 74 0.81 -3.29 -15.09
N VAL A 75 -0.23 -4.11 -14.83
CA VAL A 75 -0.37 -5.43 -15.47
C VAL A 75 -0.57 -5.32 -16.99
N THR A 76 -0.86 -4.12 -17.52
CA THR A 76 -1.25 -3.95 -18.93
C THR A 76 -0.06 -3.79 -19.88
N GLN A 77 1.16 -3.46 -19.42
CA GLN A 77 2.34 -3.23 -20.29
C GLN A 77 3.69 -3.48 -19.58
N SER A 78 4.06 -4.73 -19.24
CA SER A 78 5.49 -5.02 -18.98
C SER A 78 5.92 -6.45 -19.21
N ALA A 79 6.90 -6.61 -20.10
CA ALA A 79 7.67 -7.85 -20.31
C ALA A 79 8.52 -8.25 -19.08
N SER A 80 8.68 -7.37 -18.08
CA SER A 80 9.40 -7.62 -16.82
C SER A 80 8.54 -8.21 -15.70
N LEU A 81 7.23 -8.38 -15.92
CA LEU A 81 6.39 -9.31 -15.15
C LEU A 81 6.54 -10.76 -15.67
N ALA A 82 7.44 -11.00 -16.63
CA ALA A 82 8.06 -12.31 -16.79
C ALA A 82 8.72 -12.68 -15.47
N LYS A 83 8.19 -13.71 -14.80
CA LYS A 83 8.85 -14.39 -13.68
C LYS A 83 10.25 -14.80 -14.14
N GLY A 84 11.29 -14.06 -13.74
CA GLY A 84 12.63 -14.28 -14.27
C GLY A 84 13.63 -13.15 -14.03
N VAL A 85 13.64 -12.58 -12.83
CA VAL A 85 14.85 -12.14 -12.11
C VAL A 85 14.63 -12.38 -10.63
#